data_AF-A0A661B3Y0-F1
#
_entry.id   AF-A0A661B3Y0-F1
#
_cell.length_a   1.000
_cell.length_b   1.000
_cell.length_c   1.000
_cell.angle_alpha   90.00
_cell.angle_beta   90.00
_cell.angle_gamma   90.00
#
_symmetry.space_group_name_H-M   'P 1'
#
loop_
_entity.id
_entity.type
_entity.pdbx_description
1 polymer ?
#
loop_
_entity_poly.entity_id
_entity_poly.type
_entity_poly.pdbx_seq_one_letter_code
_entity_poly.pdbx_strand_id
1 'polypeptide(L)'
;GEIPPTYVPFRNGIMISMAAAWAEVIGAKKIFVGVVEEDSSGYPDCRESFIKAMENAVNLGRKPKSELRIVAPLIHLRKAQIVKIGVTLGVPYELTWSCYHGRERHCGKCPACRLRRKAFSEAGIPDPTVYEQ
;
A
#
# COMPACT_ATOMS: atom_id res chain seq x y z
N GLY A 1 21.30 1.74 -1.70
CA GLY A 1 20.34 0.91 -2.43
C GLY A 1 19.98 1.64 -3.70
N GLU A 2 19.98 0.94 -4.82
CA GLU A 2 19.65 1.51 -6.13
C GLU A 2 18.14 1.80 -6.23
N ILE A 3 17.77 2.91 -6.89
CA ILE A 3 16.36 3.29 -7.07
C ILE A 3 15.75 2.38 -8.13
N PRO A 4 14.63 1.68 -7.86
CA PRO A 4 14.05 0.75 -8.82
C PRO A 4 13.55 1.48 -10.07
N PRO A 5 13.53 0.84 -11.25
CA PRO A 5 13.05 1.44 -12.51
C PRO A 5 11.55 1.79 -12.46
N THR A 6 10.81 1.24 -11.48
CA THR A 6 9.41 1.57 -11.19
C THR A 6 9.27 2.78 -10.26
N TYR A 7 10.34 3.54 -10.01
CA TYR A 7 10.30 4.74 -9.19
C TYR A 7 9.62 5.88 -9.91
N VAL A 8 8.59 6.43 -9.28
CA VAL A 8 7.93 7.66 -9.69
C VAL A 8 8.24 8.69 -8.59
N PRO A 9 8.93 9.80 -8.90
CA PRO A 9 9.32 10.78 -7.90
C PRO A 9 8.14 11.27 -7.07
N PHE A 10 8.26 11.16 -5.75
CA PHE A 10 7.32 11.71 -4.76
C PHE A 10 5.84 11.30 -4.94
N ARG A 11 5.58 10.17 -5.59
CA ARG A 11 4.22 9.73 -5.94
C ARG A 11 3.32 9.60 -4.70
N ASN A 12 3.81 9.02 -3.61
CA ASN A 12 2.98 8.85 -2.41
C ASN A 12 2.66 10.20 -1.76
N GLY A 13 3.58 11.17 -1.82
CA GLY A 13 3.33 12.53 -1.36
C GLY A 13 2.17 13.20 -2.10
N ILE A 14 2.16 13.10 -3.44
CA ILE A 14 1.06 13.62 -4.28
C ILE A 14 -0.27 12.97 -3.89
N MET A 15 -0.31 11.64 -3.79
CA MET A 15 -1.54 10.90 -3.44
C MET A 15 -2.06 11.27 -2.05
N ILE A 16 -1.17 11.39 -1.06
CA ILE A 16 -1.54 11.80 0.30
C ILE A 16 -2.11 13.23 0.31
N SER A 17 -1.48 14.17 -0.42
CA SER A 17 -1.99 15.55 -0.52
C SER A 17 -3.38 15.61 -1.14
N MET A 18 -3.63 14.83 -2.19
CA MET A 18 -4.96 14.72 -2.81
C MET A 18 -5.99 14.12 -1.84
N ALA A 19 -5.61 13.04 -1.13
CA ALA A 19 -6.47 12.40 -0.13
C ALA A 19 -6.76 13.34 1.05
N ALA A 20 -5.81 14.16 1.48
CA ALA A 20 -5.97 15.16 2.53
C ALA A 20 -6.97 16.25 2.15
N ALA A 21 -6.86 16.79 0.94
CA ALA A 21 -7.82 17.75 0.41
C ALA A 21 -9.23 17.16 0.37
N TRP A 22 -9.37 15.94 -0.16
CA TRP A 22 -10.66 15.26 -0.23
C TRP A 22 -11.24 14.92 1.15
N ALA A 23 -10.40 14.44 2.07
CA ALA A 23 -10.78 14.16 3.45
C ALA A 23 -11.38 15.39 4.14
N GLU A 24 -10.88 16.58 3.84
CA GLU A 24 -11.47 17.81 4.37
C GLU A 24 -12.86 18.09 3.80
N VAL A 25 -13.05 17.93 2.49
CA VAL A 25 -14.35 18.13 1.82
C VAL A 25 -15.43 17.25 2.43
N ILE A 26 -15.10 15.97 2.69
CA ILE A 26 -16.07 14.99 3.21
C ILE A 26 -16.10 14.90 4.75
N GLY A 27 -15.31 15.71 5.46
CA GLY A 27 -15.22 15.68 6.93
C GLY A 27 -14.57 14.41 7.51
N ALA A 28 -13.75 13.70 6.73
CA ALA A 28 -13.02 12.53 7.21
C ALA A 28 -11.87 12.92 8.16
N LYS A 29 -11.73 12.14 9.24
CA LYS A 29 -10.71 12.31 10.29
C LYS A 29 -9.51 11.38 10.13
N LYS A 30 -9.60 10.40 9.22
CA LYS A 30 -8.56 9.39 9.00
C LYS A 30 -8.36 9.14 7.51
N ILE A 31 -7.10 9.01 7.12
CA ILE A 31 -6.67 8.50 5.82
C ILE A 31 -5.91 7.20 6.10
N PHE A 32 -6.30 6.11 5.44
CA PHE A 32 -5.57 4.85 5.53
C PHE A 32 -4.68 4.68 4.30
N VAL A 33 -3.40 4.38 4.52
CA VAL A 33 -2.42 4.12 3.45
C VAL A 33 -1.87 2.71 3.57
N GLY A 34 -1.81 2.00 2.44
CA GLY A 34 -1.34 0.61 2.36
C GLY A 34 0.17 0.45 2.18
N VAL A 35 0.98 1.42 2.61
CA VAL A 35 2.44 1.36 2.47
C VAL A 35 3.03 0.29 3.38
N VAL A 36 4.13 -0.33 2.92
CA VAL A 36 4.87 -1.38 3.65
C VAL A 36 6.35 -1.04 3.56
N GLU A 37 7.03 -0.82 4.67
CA GLU A 37 8.42 -0.33 4.69
C GLU A 37 9.43 -1.44 4.33
N GLU A 38 9.26 -2.64 4.87
CA GLU A 38 10.20 -3.78 4.72
C GLU A 38 10.36 -4.22 3.24
N ASP A 39 9.30 -4.13 2.44
CA ASP A 39 9.31 -4.49 1.02
C ASP A 39 9.61 -3.32 0.08
N SER A 40 9.64 -2.09 0.60
CA SER A 40 9.82 -0.87 -0.19
C SER A 40 11.29 -0.53 -0.37
N SER A 41 12.15 -1.53 -0.62
CA SER A 41 13.63 -1.53 -0.56
C SER A 41 14.33 -0.49 -1.47
N GLY A 42 13.99 0.79 -1.32
CA GLY A 42 14.42 1.91 -2.16
C GLY A 42 13.49 3.14 -2.15
N TYR A 43 12.25 3.04 -1.67
CA TYR A 43 11.28 4.14 -1.72
C TYR A 43 11.26 4.95 -0.41
N PRO A 44 11.81 6.18 -0.37
CA PRO A 44 11.83 7.00 0.83
C PRO A 44 10.42 7.43 1.26
N ASP A 45 9.47 7.47 0.32
CA ASP A 45 8.08 7.89 0.53
C ASP A 45 7.15 6.76 1.02
N CYS A 46 7.71 5.60 1.40
CA CYS A 46 7.00 4.51 2.08
C CYS A 46 7.37 4.38 3.58
N ARG A 47 8.31 5.19 4.06
CA ARG A 47 8.84 5.09 5.44
C ARG A 47 7.90 5.68 6.47
N GLU A 48 7.93 5.16 7.69
CA GLU A 48 7.09 5.68 8.78
C GLU A 48 7.38 7.16 9.06
N SER A 49 8.66 7.55 9.01
CA SER A 49 9.09 8.94 9.19
C SER A 49 8.50 9.88 8.14
N PHE A 50 8.40 9.42 6.88
CA PHE A 50 7.76 10.19 5.81
C PHE A 50 6.25 10.35 6.04
N ILE A 51 5.56 9.27 6.42
CA ILE A 51 4.12 9.31 6.72
C ILE A 51 3.82 10.26 7.88
N LYS A 52 4.63 10.23 8.95
CA LYS A 52 4.53 11.17 10.09
C LYS A 52 4.78 12.62 9.65
N ALA A 53 5.78 12.86 8.82
CA ALA A 53 6.07 14.20 8.29
C ALA A 53 4.92 14.74 7.44
N MET A 54 4.32 13.89 6.59
CA MET A 54 3.13 14.27 5.80
C MET A 54 1.91 14.53 6.69
N GLU A 55 1.66 13.73 7.72
CA GLU A 55 0.56 13.97 8.67
C GLU A 55 0.71 15.35 9.34
N ASN A 56 1.92 15.70 9.79
CA ASN A 56 2.20 17.01 10.35
C ASN A 56 2.00 18.14 9.34
N ALA A 57 2.58 18.03 8.13
CA ALA A 57 2.43 19.04 7.09
C ALA A 57 0.97 19.27 6.70
N VAL A 58 0.18 18.20 6.58
CA VAL A 58 -1.24 18.27 6.30
C VAL A 58 -1.99 18.98 7.43
N ASN A 59 -1.78 18.61 8.69
CA ASN A 59 -2.48 19.25 9.81
C ASN A 59 -2.11 20.74 9.97
N LEU A 60 -0.88 21.15 9.61
CA LEU A 60 -0.48 22.57 9.58
C LEU A 60 -1.18 23.37 8.47
N GLY A 61 -1.51 22.73 7.34
CA GLY A 61 -2.13 23.38 6.18
C GLY A 61 -3.67 23.41 6.20
N ARG A 62 -4.30 22.74 7.15
CA ARG A 62 -5.77 22.58 7.23
C ARG A 62 -6.41 23.58 8.20
N LYS A 63 -7.75 23.66 8.17
CA LYS A 63 -8.52 24.53 9.08
C LYS A 63 -8.15 24.28 10.56
N PRO A 64 -8.00 25.34 11.36
CA PRO A 64 -7.76 25.20 12.79
C PRO A 64 -8.79 24.28 13.47
N LYS A 65 -8.34 23.47 14.44
CA LYS A 65 -9.15 22.48 15.19
C LYS A 65 -9.69 21.30 14.36
N SER A 66 -9.29 21.14 13.10
CA SER A 66 -9.51 19.90 12.36
C SER A 66 -8.29 19.00 12.48
N GLU A 67 -8.43 17.85 13.15
CA GLU A 67 -7.37 16.86 13.29
C GLU A 67 -7.57 15.72 12.28
N LEU A 68 -6.54 15.46 11.48
CA LEU A 68 -6.47 14.35 10.54
C LEU A 68 -5.36 13.39 10.95
N ARG A 69 -5.67 12.09 10.95
CA ARG A 69 -4.68 11.04 11.15
C ARG A 69 -4.40 10.30 9.85
N ILE A 70 -3.13 10.09 9.52
CA ILE A 70 -2.69 9.21 8.44
C ILE A 70 -2.24 7.89 9.07
N VAL A 71 -3.00 6.82 8.80
CA VAL A 71 -2.81 5.51 9.41
C VAL A 71 -2.21 4.55 8.38
N ALA A 72 -1.05 4.00 8.69
CA ALA A 72 -0.36 3.01 7.86
C ALA A 72 -0.34 1.64 8.55
N PRO A 73 -1.47 0.90 8.59
CA PRO A 73 -1.58 -0.30 9.44
C PRO A 73 -0.66 -1.45 8.99
N LEU A 74 -0.16 -1.42 7.76
CA LEU A 74 0.66 -2.48 7.17
C LEU A 74 2.16 -2.16 7.19
N ILE A 75 2.57 -1.00 7.73
CA ILE A 75 3.91 -0.43 7.48
C ILE A 75 5.05 -1.32 7.99
N HIS A 76 4.84 -2.03 9.09
CA HIS A 76 5.81 -2.95 9.71
C HIS A 76 5.45 -4.43 9.50
N LEU A 77 4.56 -4.74 8.54
CA LEU A 77 4.13 -6.11 8.27
C LEU A 77 4.81 -6.66 7.01
N ARG A 78 5.17 -7.93 7.07
CA ARG A 78 5.56 -8.72 5.89
C ARG A 78 4.33 -9.09 5.07
N LYS A 79 4.50 -9.27 3.76
CA LYS A 79 3.39 -9.71 2.89
C LYS A 79 2.69 -10.98 3.38
N ALA A 80 3.43 -11.97 3.89
CA ALA A 80 2.84 -13.19 4.44
C ALA A 80 1.93 -12.90 5.65
N GLN A 81 2.29 -11.94 6.52
CA GLN A 81 1.44 -11.51 7.63
C GLN A 81 0.19 -10.78 7.12
N ILE A 82 0.34 -9.94 6.09
CA ILE A 82 -0.78 -9.25 5.43
C ILE A 82 -1.75 -10.27 4.82
N VAL A 83 -1.25 -11.35 4.19
CA VAL A 83 -2.08 -12.45 3.66
C VAL A 83 -2.88 -13.10 4.78
N LYS A 84 -2.24 -13.46 5.90
CA LYS A 84 -2.93 -14.06 7.05
C LYS A 84 -4.02 -13.16 7.62
N ILE A 85 -3.73 -11.86 7.80
CA ILE A 85 -4.72 -10.89 8.27
C ILE A 85 -5.90 -10.79 7.30
N GLY A 86 -5.63 -10.69 5.99
CA GLY A 86 -6.71 -10.60 5.00
C GLY A 86 -7.60 -11.83 4.98
N VAL A 87 -7.04 -13.04 5.16
CA VAL A 87 -7.85 -14.26 5.31
C VAL A 87 -8.71 -14.20 6.57
N THR A 88 -8.17 -13.80 7.72
CA THR A 88 -8.95 -13.62 8.95
C THR A 88 -10.10 -12.61 8.79
N LEU A 89 -9.90 -11.59 7.96
CA LEU A 89 -10.92 -10.57 7.66
C LEU A 89 -11.87 -10.97 6.52
N GLY A 90 -11.71 -12.14 5.90
CA GLY A 90 -12.54 -12.59 4.78
C GLY A 90 -12.31 -11.81 3.49
N VAL A 91 -11.10 -11.31 3.24
CA VAL A 91 -10.75 -10.60 2.01
C VAL A 91 -10.91 -11.54 0.80
N PRO A 92 -11.70 -11.16 -0.23
CA PRO A 92 -11.86 -11.97 -1.45
C PRO A 92 -10.64 -11.80 -2.35
N TYR A 93 -9.57 -12.54 -2.06
CA TYR A 93 -8.28 -12.41 -2.75
C TYR A 93 -8.33 -12.69 -4.25
N GLU A 94 -9.30 -13.47 -4.71
CA GLU A 94 -9.62 -13.73 -6.12
C GLU A 94 -10.06 -12.48 -6.89
N LEU A 95 -10.61 -11.47 -6.19
CA LEU A 95 -11.01 -10.19 -6.78
C LEU A 95 -9.91 -9.14 -6.74
N THR A 96 -8.78 -9.43 -6.08
CA THR A 96 -7.67 -8.47 -5.93
C THR A 96 -6.68 -8.56 -7.08
N TRP A 97 -6.16 -7.41 -7.49
CA TRP A 97 -5.17 -7.32 -8.56
C TRP A 97 -3.81 -6.87 -8.04
N SER A 98 -2.76 -7.62 -8.39
CA SER A 98 -1.36 -7.24 -8.07
C SER A 98 -0.48 -7.16 -9.31
N CYS A 99 -0.89 -7.78 -10.43
CA CYS A 99 -0.05 -7.86 -11.61
C CYS A 99 0.19 -6.47 -12.23
N TYR A 100 1.44 -6.17 -12.57
CA TYR A 100 1.78 -4.93 -13.31
C TYR A 100 1.28 -4.91 -14.75
N HIS A 101 0.86 -6.05 -15.28
CA HIS A 101 0.26 -6.12 -16.61
C HIS A 101 -1.25 -6.19 -16.41
N GLY A 102 -2.00 -5.21 -16.93
CA GLY A 102 -3.47 -5.17 -16.88
C GLY A 102 -4.12 -6.04 -17.96
N ARG A 103 -3.76 -7.33 -18.00
CA ARG A 103 -4.35 -8.32 -18.91
C ARG A 103 -5.60 -8.96 -18.28
N GLU A 104 -6.21 -9.93 -18.94
CA GLU A 104 -7.35 -10.68 -18.37
C GLU A 104 -6.98 -11.51 -17.13
N ARG A 105 -5.74 -12.00 -17.06
CA ARG A 105 -5.22 -12.81 -15.94
C ARG A 105 -3.88 -12.26 -15.45
N HIS A 106 -3.52 -12.59 -14.21
CA HIS A 106 -2.19 -12.27 -13.69
C HIS A 106 -1.11 -12.99 -14.52
N CYS A 107 -0.11 -12.27 -15.03
CA CYS A 107 0.89 -12.87 -15.93
C CYS A 107 1.82 -13.92 -15.29
N GLY A 108 1.81 -14.06 -13.96
CA GLY A 108 2.62 -15.05 -13.22
C GLY A 108 4.13 -14.75 -13.15
N LYS A 109 4.66 -13.88 -14.00
CA LYS A 109 6.10 -13.66 -14.17
C LYS A 109 6.63 -12.29 -13.75
N CYS A 110 5.79 -11.26 -13.61
CA CYS A 110 6.25 -9.93 -13.21
C CYS A 110 6.67 -9.89 -11.72
N PRO A 111 7.48 -8.91 -11.28
CA PRO A 111 7.91 -8.81 -9.89
C PRO A 111 6.77 -8.88 -8.87
N ALA A 112 5.65 -8.18 -9.13
CA ALA A 112 4.49 -8.19 -8.25
C ALA A 112 3.79 -9.57 -8.18
N CYS A 113 3.69 -10.31 -9.30
CA CYS A 113 3.16 -11.67 -9.29
C CYS A 113 4.04 -12.62 -8.48
N ARG A 114 5.37 -12.50 -8.60
CA ARG A 114 6.32 -13.31 -7.83
C ARG A 114 6.23 -13.02 -6.33
N LEU A 115 6.15 -11.73 -5.95
CA LEU A 115 5.96 -11.32 -4.55
C LEU A 115 4.65 -11.84 -3.98
N ARG A 116 3.56 -11.78 -4.75
CA ARG A 116 2.27 -12.34 -4.34
C ARG A 116 2.36 -13.85 -4.07
N ARG A 117 2.84 -14.64 -5.03
CA ARG A 117 2.98 -16.09 -4.88
C ARG A 117 3.84 -16.46 -3.66
N LYS A 118 4.96 -15.75 -3.49
CA LYS A 118 5.84 -15.91 -2.33
C LYS A 118 5.09 -15.62 -1.02
N ALA A 119 4.33 -14.54 -0.95
CA ALA A 119 3.57 -14.17 0.24
C ALA A 119 2.53 -15.23 0.64
N PHE A 120 1.77 -15.76 -0.32
CA PHE A 120 0.81 -16.84 -0.07
C PHE A 120 1.52 -18.13 0.36
N SER A 121 2.60 -18.50 -0.34
CA SER A 121 3.41 -19.67 0.01
C SER A 121 3.99 -19.58 1.42
N GLU A 122 4.59 -18.44 1.80
CA GLU A 122 5.13 -18.21 3.14
C GLU A 122 4.03 -18.12 4.22
N ALA A 123 2.82 -17.72 3.83
CA ALA A 123 1.68 -17.70 4.72
C ALA A 123 1.09 -19.10 4.96
N GLY A 124 1.45 -20.11 4.15
CA GLY A 124 0.84 -21.44 4.18
C GLY A 124 -0.61 -21.44 3.69
N ILE A 125 -0.98 -20.47 2.86
CA ILE A 125 -2.35 -20.26 2.37
C ILE A 125 -2.35 -20.43 0.84
N PRO A 126 -3.26 -21.21 0.26
CA PRO A 126 -3.38 -21.32 -1.20
C PRO A 126 -3.66 -19.96 -1.84
N ASP A 127 -2.92 -19.59 -2.89
CA ASP A 127 -3.19 -18.37 -3.66
C ASP A 127 -4.38 -18.62 -4.60
N PRO A 128 -5.51 -17.91 -4.44
CA PRO A 128 -6.68 -18.11 -5.29
C PRO A 128 -6.53 -17.47 -6.69
N THR A 129 -5.43 -16.77 -6.96
CA THR A 129 -5.20 -16.13 -8.25
C THR A 129 -5.09 -17.14 -9.39
N VAL A 130 -5.87 -16.89 -10.45
CA VAL A 130 -5.70 -17.55 -11.74
C VAL A 130 -4.63 -16.81 -12.56
N TYR A 131 -3.54 -17.52 -12.85
CA TYR A 131 -2.41 -16.99 -13.62
C TYR A 131 -2.52 -17.36 -15.11
N GLU A 132 -1.84 -16.59 -15.96
CA GLU A 132 -1.50 -17.02 -17.32
C GLU A 132 -0.64 -18.30 -17.24
N GLN A 133 -0.87 -19.22 -18.19
CA GLN A 133 -0.05 -20.43 -18.38
C GLN A 133 1.35 -20.06 -18.87
#